data_AF-A0A264W075-F1
#
_entry.id   AF-A0A264W075-F1
#
_cell.length_a   1.000
_cell.length_b   1.000
_cell.length_c   1.000
_cell.angle_alpha   90.00
_cell.angle_beta   90.00
_cell.angle_gamma   90.00
#
_symmetry.space_group_name_H-M   'P 1'
#
loop_
_entity.id
_entity.type
_entity.pdbx_description
1 polymer ?
#
loop_
_entity_poly.entity_id
_entity_poly.type
_entity_poly.pdbx_seq_one_letter_code
_entity_poly.pdbx_strand_id
1 'polypeptide(L)' 'MNAYMKQQLSQYQEINNDKARLLVSCPDQPGIVAAVSSFLFENGANIIESNQYTTDPEGGRFFLRIEFEVQGI' A
#
# COMPACT_ATOMS: atom_id res chain seq x y z
N MET A 1 -1.35 -25.31 -21.25
CA MET A 1 -1.74 -23.98 -20.74
C MET A 1 -2.65 -23.31 -21.76
N ASN A 2 -3.90 -22.99 -21.43
CA ASN A 2 -4.87 -22.37 -22.35
C ASN A 2 -4.44 -20.93 -22.71
N ALA A 3 -4.50 -20.55 -24.00
CA ALA A 3 -4.12 -19.22 -24.49
C ALA A 3 -4.91 -18.08 -23.83
N TYR A 4 -6.18 -18.32 -23.52
CA TYR A 4 -7.03 -17.38 -22.78
C TYR A 4 -6.45 -17.04 -21.39
N MET A 5 -5.99 -18.05 -20.65
CA MET A 5 -5.40 -17.84 -19.33
C MET A 5 -4.13 -17.00 -19.40
N LYS A 6 -3.32 -17.18 -20.45
CA LYS A 6 -2.12 -16.36 -20.65
C LYS A 6 -2.47 -14.89 -20.89
N GLN A 7 -3.48 -14.62 -21.71
CA GLN A 7 -3.92 -13.25 -21.99
C GLN A 7 -4.44 -12.55 -20.73
N GLN A 8 -5.26 -13.24 -19.92
CA GLN A 8 -5.76 -12.68 -18.66
C GLN A 8 -4.63 -12.38 -17.67
N LEU A 9 -3.61 -13.24 -17.60
CA LEU A 9 -2.45 -13.03 -16.72
C LEU A 9 -1.61 -11.84 -17.19
N SER A 10 -1.33 -11.72 -18.48
CA SER A 10 -0.61 -10.57 -19.05
C SER A 10 -1.34 -9.26 -18.77
N GLN A 11 -2.65 -9.23 -18.99
CA GLN A 11 -3.47 -8.04 -18.70
C GLN A 11 -3.45 -7.68 -17.21
N TYR A 12 -3.53 -8.68 -16.31
CA TYR A 12 -3.45 -8.44 -14.88
C TYR A 12 -2.09 -7.88 -14.47
N GLN A 13 -1.00 -8.36 -15.06
CA GLN A 13 0.34 -7.84 -14.80
C GLN A 13 0.48 -6.39 -15.28
N GLU A 14 0.01 -6.07 -16.48
CA GLU A 14 0.04 -4.70 -17.01
C GLU A 14 -0.76 -3.72 -16.14
N ILE A 15 -1.99 -4.09 -15.73
CA ILE A 15 -2.85 -3.24 -14.87
C ILE A 15 -2.21 -2.97 -13.50
N ASN A 16 -1.40 -3.90 -13.00
CA ASN A 16 -0.80 -3.80 -11.66
C ASN A 16 0.70 -3.49 -11.70
N ASN A 17 1.27 -3.13 -12.87
CA ASN A 17 2.70 -2.91 -13.01
C ASN A 17 3.20 -1.76 -12.12
N ASP A 18 2.38 -0.73 -11.96
CA ASP A 18 2.67 0.45 -11.13
C ASP A 18 2.03 0.36 -9.74
N LYS A 19 1.51 -0.82 -9.33
CA LYS A 19 0.88 -1.00 -8.02
C LYS A 19 1.81 -1.67 -7.02
N ALA A 20 1.91 -1.06 -5.84
CA ALA A 20 2.64 -1.59 -4.71
C ALA A 20 1.80 -1.60 -3.42
N ARG A 21 2.31 -2.32 -2.43
CA ARG A 21 1.71 -2.39 -1.09
C ARG A 21 2.75 -2.13 -0.01
N LEU A 22 2.48 -1.15 0.84
CA LEU A 22 3.28 -0.84 2.02
C LEU A 22 2.59 -1.41 3.26
N LEU A 23 3.33 -2.20 4.05
CA LEU A 23 2.90 -2.76 5.32
C LEU A 23 3.76 -2.19 6.44
N VAL A 24 3.12 -1.65 7.47
CA VAL A 24 3.78 -1.05 8.63
C VAL A 24 3.30 -1.72 9.91
N SER A 25 4.22 -2.01 10.82
CA SER A 25 3.92 -2.39 12.21
C SER A 25 4.90 -1.69 13.15
N CYS A 26 4.39 -0.90 14.09
CA CYS A 26 5.20 -0.13 15.05
C CYS A 26 4.42 0.10 16.36
N PRO A 27 5.06 0.57 17.44
CA PRO A 27 4.34 1.13 18.59
C PRO A 27 3.42 2.27 18.14
N ASP A 28 2.20 2.31 18.68
CA ASP A 28 1.24 3.35 18.33
C ASP A 28 1.68 4.70 18.91
N GLN A 29 1.68 5.72 18.06
CA GLN A 29 2.05 7.08 18.43
C GLN A 29 1.46 8.09 17.42
N PRO A 30 1.18 9.32 17.85
CA PRO A 30 0.73 10.38 16.95
C PRO A 30 1.71 10.59 15.77
N GLY A 31 1.16 10.78 14.57
CA GLY A 31 1.93 11.16 13.39
C GLY A 31 2.33 10.03 12.43
N ILE A 32 2.08 8.75 12.76
CA ILE A 32 2.43 7.62 11.87
C ILE A 32 1.75 7.76 10.49
N VAL A 33 0.43 7.98 10.47
CA VAL A 33 -0.33 8.13 9.22
C VAL A 33 0.17 9.32 8.41
N ALA A 34 0.43 10.45 9.06
CA ALA A 34 0.93 11.66 8.41
C ALA A 34 2.31 11.44 7.78
N ALA A 35 3.24 10.83 8.51
CA ALA A 35 4.58 10.56 8.01
C ALA A 35 4.55 9.64 6.77
N VAL A 36 3.74 8.58 6.82
CA VAL A 36 3.61 7.61 5.72
C VAL A 36 2.93 8.24 4.51
N SER A 37 1.81 8.96 4.69
CA SER A 37 1.09 9.57 3.57
C SER A 37 1.87 10.71 2.93
N SER A 38 2.59 11.52 3.72
CA SER A 38 3.49 12.55 3.20
C SER A 38 4.62 11.93 2.38
N PHE A 39 5.29 10.89 2.89
CA PHE A 39 6.34 10.18 2.14
C PHE A 39 5.83 9.67 0.79
N LEU A 40 4.66 9.01 0.77
CA LEU A 40 4.07 8.52 -0.48
C LEU A 40 3.76 9.66 -1.45
N PHE A 41 3.14 10.74 -0.97
CA PHE A 41 2.83 11.91 -1.77
C PHE A 41 4.08 12.59 -2.37
N GLU A 42 5.14 12.76 -1.56
CA GLU A 42 6.41 13.35 -1.99
C GLU A 42 7.12 12.51 -3.05
N ASN A 43 6.87 11.20 -3.08
CA ASN A 43 7.36 10.29 -4.13
C ASN A 43 6.39 10.13 -5.31
N GLY A 44 5.36 10.98 -5.40
CA GLY A 44 4.40 10.96 -6.50
C GLY A 44 3.44 9.76 -6.49
N ALA A 45 3.32 9.07 -5.36
CA ALA A 45 2.41 7.94 -5.23
C ALA A 45 0.97 8.41 -5.00
N ASN A 46 0.02 7.68 -5.59
CA ASN A 46 -1.41 7.84 -5.35
C ASN A 46 -1.93 6.66 -4.50
N ILE A 47 -2.55 6.95 -3.36
CA ILE A 47 -3.11 5.91 -2.47
C ILE A 47 -4.43 5.40 -3.06
N ILE A 48 -4.54 4.09 -3.26
CA ILE A 48 -5.74 3.40 -3.75
C ILE A 48 -6.57 2.86 -2.57
N GLU A 49 -5.90 2.26 -1.59
CA GLU A 49 -6.52 1.69 -0.41
C GLU A 49 -5.64 1.97 0.80
N SER A 50 -6.26 2.30 1.94
CA SER A 50 -5.57 2.45 3.22
C SER A 50 -6.40 1.80 4.31
N ASN A 51 -5.83 0.80 5.00
CA ASN A 51 -6.41 0.18 6.17
C ASN A 51 -5.48 0.33 7.35
N GLN A 52 -5.99 0.85 8.46
CA GLN A 52 -5.26 0.97 9.72
C GLN A 52 -5.98 0.23 10.84
N TYR A 53 -5.21 -0.28 11.79
CA TYR A 53 -5.72 -0.90 13.00
C TYR A 53 -4.73 -0.71 14.14
N THR A 54 -5.24 -0.44 15.35
CA THR A 54 -4.44 -0.39 16.58
C THR A 54 -4.95 -1.43 17.57
N THR A 55 -4.03 -2.07 18.29
CA THR A 55 -4.41 -3.00 19.37
C THR A 55 -4.83 -2.29 20.65
N ASP A 56 -4.22 -1.12 20.91
CA ASP A 56 -4.52 -0.27 22.07
C ASP A 56 -4.07 1.17 21.75
N PRO A 57 -4.97 2.17 21.80
CA PRO A 57 -4.62 3.58 21.64
C PRO A 57 -3.60 4.10 22.65
N GLU A 58 -3.47 3.46 23.82
CA GLU A 58 -2.49 3.81 24.85
C GLU A 58 -1.39 2.74 24.96
N GLY A 59 -0.32 2.90 24.17
CA GLY A 59 0.86 2.03 24.26
C GLY A 59 0.74 0.70 23.52
N GLY A 60 -0.27 0.55 22.65
CA GLY A 60 -0.44 -0.61 21.78
C GLY A 60 0.46 -0.60 20.55
N ARG A 61 0.14 -1.51 19.62
CA ARG A 61 0.78 -1.65 18.31
C ARG A 61 -0.14 -1.07 17.25
N PHE A 62 0.44 -0.24 16.38
CA PHE A 62 -0.21 0.27 15.19
C PHE A 62 0.17 -0.58 13.97
N PHE A 63 -0.83 -0.85 13.14
CA PHE A 63 -0.70 -1.57 11.88
C PHE A 63 -1.31 -0.74 10.76
N LEU A 64 -0.62 -0.66 9.63
CA LEU A 64 -1.10 0.04 8.45
C LEU A 64 -0.76 -0.74 7.19
N ARG A 65 -1.75 -0.86 6.31
CA ARG A 65 -1.62 -1.43 4.97
C ARG A 65 -2.10 -0.39 3.97
N ILE A 66 -1.20 0.03 3.08
CA ILE A 66 -1.54 0.94 1.99
C ILE A 66 -1.28 0.24 0.67
N GLU A 67 -2.29 0.21 -0.21
CA GLU A 67 -2.08 0.01 -1.64
C GLU A 67 -1.95 1.35 -2.32
N PHE A 68 -0.96 1.48 -3.19
CA PHE A 68 -0.69 2.72 -3.90
C PHE A 68 -0.18 2.45 -5.32
N GLU A 69 -0.41 3.42 -6.18
CA GLU A 69 0.15 3.49 -7.53
C GLU A 69 1.32 4.48 -7.55
N VAL A 70 2.43 4.10 -8.18
CA VAL A 70 3.55 5.01 -8.46
C VAL A 70 4.22 4.58 -9.76
N GLN A 71 4.61 5.53 -10.60
CA GLN A 71 5.18 5.21 -11.91
C GLN A 71 6.59 4.65 -11.79
N GLY A 72 6.85 3.52 -12.46
CA GLY A 72 8.21 3.02 -12.68
C GLY A 72 8.85 2.28 -11.50
N ILE A 73 8.05 1.61 -10.68
CA ILE A 73 8.51 0.65 -9.66
C ILE A 73 8.80 -0.75 -10.21
#